data_AF-A0A5B8V743-F1
#
_entry.id   AF-A0A5B8V743-F1
#
_cell.length_a   1.000
_cell.length_b   1.000
_cell.length_c   1.000
_cell.angle_alpha   90.00
_cell.angle_beta   90.00
_cell.angle_gamma   90.00
#
_symmetry.space_group_name_H-M   'P 1'
#
loop_
_entity.id
_entity.type
_entity.pdbx_description
1 polymer ?
#
loop_
_entity_poly.entity_id
_entity_poly.type
_entity_poly.pdbx_seq_one_letter_code
_entity_poly.pdbx_strand_id
1 'polypeptide(L)'
;MNLLLQNHETFPIKGRRQLNVELLSGTETIFSMHYDVPLHTARLESNGTRRVFMVYTEGKRMPKHVFKNEYGFDVGLIDPQATYNNYGCVQLYGNSFYYNLDFVATKFLSIYRIPDAPAQLTIKLDSYTTGINNLPDDYFNFLLAGVCWYLQLPVKAEVINTNILNTTATAIRV
;
A
#
# COMPACT_ATOMS: atom_id res chain seq x y z
N MET A 1 -0.77 -12.54 -10.16
CA MET A 1 0.17 -11.41 -10.35
C MET A 1 1.19 -11.51 -9.23
N ASN A 2 2.49 -11.58 -9.54
CA ASN A 2 3.52 -11.71 -8.51
C ASN A 2 3.92 -10.32 -8.03
N LEU A 3 3.43 -9.95 -6.85
CA LEU A 3 3.73 -8.67 -6.24
C LEU A 3 4.82 -8.82 -5.19
N LEU A 4 5.83 -7.96 -5.26
CA LEU A 4 6.95 -7.93 -4.33
C LEU A 4 7.01 -6.57 -3.66
N LEU A 5 7.03 -6.55 -2.33
CA LEU A 5 7.29 -5.35 -1.54
C LEU A 5 8.77 -5.30 -1.17
N GLN A 6 9.45 -4.25 -1.59
CA GLN A 6 10.84 -3.96 -1.22
C GLN A 6 10.90 -2.72 -0.36
N ASN A 7 11.86 -2.69 0.55
CA ASN A 7 12.11 -1.55 1.41
C ASN A 7 13.61 -1.26 1.48
N HIS A 8 13.97 0.01 1.54
CA HIS A 8 15.35 0.43 1.71
C HIS A 8 15.40 1.75 2.48
N GLU A 9 16.50 1.97 3.20
CA GLU A 9 16.74 3.19 3.96
C GLU A 9 17.65 4.14 3.17
N THR A 10 17.34 5.43 3.22
CA THR A 10 18.15 6.48 2.58
C THR A 10 18.47 7.61 3.54
N PHE A 11 19.68 8.15 3.37
CA PHE A 11 20.19 9.33 4.07
C PHE A 11 20.65 10.35 3.02
N PRO A 12 19.76 11.21 2.51
CA PRO A 12 20.14 12.20 1.53
C PRO A 12 21.19 13.14 2.13
N ILE A 13 22.13 13.64 1.32
CA ILE A 13 23.16 14.58 1.77
C ILE A 13 22.46 15.87 2.23
N LYS A 14 22.52 16.17 3.54
CA LYS A 14 21.73 17.23 4.23
C LYS A 14 20.22 16.96 4.33
N GLY A 15 19.76 15.75 4.01
CA GLY A 15 18.38 15.33 4.15
C GLY A 15 18.09 14.65 5.48
N ARG A 16 16.81 14.32 5.68
CA ARG A 16 16.34 13.55 6.82
C ARG A 16 16.41 12.06 6.52
N ARG A 17 16.53 11.24 7.56
CA ARG A 17 16.40 9.78 7.46
C ARG A 17 15.07 9.43 6.81
N GLN A 18 15.10 8.63 5.75
CA GLN A 18 13.93 8.21 5.00
C GLN A 18 13.88 6.69 4.85
N LEU A 19 12.68 6.13 5.03
CA LEU A 19 12.39 4.73 4.75
C LEU A 19 11.52 4.68 3.50
N ASN A 20 12.05 4.08 2.45
CA ASN A 20 11.38 3.97 1.17
C ASN A 20 10.83 2.56 1.00
N VAL A 21 9.63 2.47 0.46
CA VAL A 21 8.98 1.21 0.10
C VAL A 21 8.53 1.27 -1.35
N GLU A 22 8.73 0.19 -2.07
CA GLU A 22 8.32 0.01 -3.45
C GLU A 22 7.54 -1.29 -3.58
N LEU A 23 6.37 -1.21 -4.21
CA LEU A 23 5.59 -2.38 -4.62
C LEU A 23 5.85 -2.61 -6.11
N LEU A 24 6.42 -3.76 -6.41
CA LEU A 24 6.81 -4.17 -7.76
C LEU A 24 5.81 -5.17 -8.34
N SER A 25 5.43 -4.96 -9.59
CA SER A 25 4.77 -5.95 -10.44
C SER A 25 5.72 -6.34 -11.56
N GLY A 26 6.40 -7.49 -11.41
CA GLY A 26 7.53 -7.83 -12.27
C GLY A 26 8.70 -6.87 -12.08
N THR A 27 9.00 -6.04 -13.08
CA THR A 27 10.07 -5.03 -13.04
C THR A 27 9.56 -3.60 -12.88
N GLU A 28 8.24 -3.40 -12.83
CA GLU A 28 7.63 -2.07 -12.74
C GLU A 28 7.24 -1.74 -11.29
N THR A 29 7.63 -0.55 -10.83
CA THR A 29 7.16 0.02 -9.56
C THR A 29 5.77 0.61 -9.76
N ILE A 30 4.76 -0.06 -9.21
CA ILE A 30 3.35 0.34 -9.32
C ILE A 30 2.88 1.21 -8.16
N PHE A 31 3.62 1.19 -7.05
CA PHE A 31 3.38 2.04 -5.88
C PHE A 31 4.70 2.29 -5.16
N SER A 32 4.87 3.52 -4.66
CA SER A 32 5.96 3.87 -3.77
C SER A 32 5.47 4.62 -2.54
N MET A 33 6.18 4.44 -1.43
CA MET A 33 6.01 5.20 -0.20
C MET A 33 7.38 5.73 0.25
N HIS A 34 7.43 7.02 0.55
CA HIS A 34 8.56 7.71 1.15
C HIS A 34 8.17 8.17 2.55
N TYR A 35 8.62 7.44 3.57
CA TYR A 35 8.38 7.77 4.96
C TYR A 35 9.53 8.61 5.53
N ASP A 36 9.20 9.80 6.02
CA ASP A 36 10.13 10.74 6.63
C ASP A 36 10.15 10.49 8.15
N VAL A 37 11.23 9.86 8.64
CA VAL A 37 11.30 9.36 10.02
C VAL A 37 11.14 10.47 11.06
N PRO A 38 11.87 11.60 10.98
CA PRO A 38 11.71 12.66 11.99
C PRO A 38 10.36 13.36 11.96
N LEU A 39 9.68 13.37 10.81
CA LEU A 39 8.38 14.04 10.67
C LEU A 39 7.18 13.13 10.91
N HIS A 40 7.36 11.81 10.99
CA HIS A 40 6.26 10.85 11.09
C HIS A 40 5.21 11.06 9.98
N THR A 41 5.69 11.28 8.75
CA THR A 41 4.83 11.51 7.57
C THR A 41 5.23 10.59 6.43
N ALA A 42 4.24 10.04 5.73
CA ALA A 42 4.45 9.24 4.53
C ALA A 42 3.93 9.97 3.30
N ARG A 43 4.76 10.05 2.26
CA ARG A 43 4.34 10.45 0.91
C ARG A 43 4.17 9.21 0.07
N LEU A 44 3.03 9.09 -0.59
CA LEU A 44 2.67 7.96 -1.43
C LEU A 44 2.57 8.41 -2.87
N GLU A 45 2.99 7.56 -3.79
CA GLU A 45 2.84 7.76 -5.21
C GLU A 45 2.40 6.47 -5.90
N SER A 46 1.42 6.59 -6.79
CA SER A 46 1.03 5.51 -7.70
C SER A 46 0.25 6.11 -8.87
N ASN A 47 0.51 5.60 -10.08
CA ASN A 47 -0.18 6.04 -11.30
C ASN A 47 -0.18 7.57 -11.52
N GLY A 48 0.91 8.26 -11.15
CA GLY A 48 1.02 9.72 -11.23
C GLY A 48 0.16 10.49 -10.22
N THR A 49 -0.57 9.78 -9.36
CA THR A 49 -1.31 10.36 -8.24
C THR A 49 -0.42 10.33 -7.01
N ARG A 50 -0.44 11.41 -6.22
CA ARG A 50 0.31 11.53 -4.98
C ARG A 50 -0.62 11.78 -3.80
N ARG A 51 -0.23 11.28 -2.63
CA ARG A 51 -0.93 11.54 -1.37
C ARG A 51 0.08 11.69 -0.23
N VAL A 52 -0.24 12.52 0.76
CA VAL A 52 0.51 12.57 2.02
C VAL A 52 -0.39 12.10 3.14
N PHE A 53 0.14 11.23 3.99
CA PHE A 53 -0.52 10.83 5.23
C PHE A 53 0.31 11.22 6.44
N MET A 54 -0.41 11.49 7.51
CA MET A 54 0.10 11.62 8.88
C MET A 54 -0.67 10.63 9.76
N VAL A 55 -0.01 10.08 10.78
CA VAL A 55 -0.62 9.17 11.74
C VAL A 55 -0.58 9.83 13.11
N TYR A 56 -1.73 9.85 13.77
CA TYR A 56 -1.87 10.36 15.12
C TYR A 56 -2.41 9.28 16.03
N THR A 57 -1.88 9.20 17.24
CA THR A 57 -2.50 8.38 18.29
C THR A 57 -3.50 9.25 19.03
N GLU A 58 -4.78 8.93 18.90
CA GLU A 58 -5.87 9.66 19.54
C GLU A 58 -6.58 8.79 20.59
N GLY A 59 -7.14 9.42 21.62
CA GLY A 59 -7.86 8.75 22.70
C GLY A 59 -7.00 8.42 23.92
N LYS A 60 -7.55 8.70 25.12
CA LYS A 60 -6.84 8.50 26.41
C LYS A 60 -7.03 7.10 27.01
N ARG A 61 -8.19 6.47 26.79
CA ARG A 61 -8.56 5.18 27.38
C ARG A 61 -8.38 4.01 26.42
N MET A 62 -8.65 4.25 25.14
CA MET A 62 -8.49 3.29 24.05
C MET A 62 -7.76 4.04 22.94
N PRO A 63 -6.41 4.03 22.94
CA PRO A 63 -5.65 4.71 21.91
C PRO A 63 -5.96 4.07 20.56
N LYS A 64 -6.21 4.92 19.56
CA LYS A 64 -6.43 4.53 18.16
C LYS A 64 -5.47 5.31 17.28
N HIS A 65 -4.99 4.67 16.22
CA HIS A 65 -4.18 5.35 15.23
C HIS A 65 -5.10 5.88 14.11
N VAL A 66 -5.15 7.20 13.98
CA VAL A 66 -5.97 7.93 13.02
C VAL A 66 -5.07 8.43 11.90
N PHE A 67 -5.49 8.19 10.66
CA PHE A 67 -4.84 8.72 9.47
C PHE A 67 -5.43 10.09 9.15
N LYS A 68 -4.56 11.09 9.00
CA LYS A 68 -4.92 12.43 8.53
C LYS A 68 -4.24 12.73 7.19
N ASN A 69 -4.90 13.54 6.37
CA ASN A 69 -4.32 14.05 5.13
C ASN A 69 -3.41 15.26 5.37
N GLU A 70 -2.87 15.83 4.30
CA GLU A 70 -2.01 17.02 4.32
C GLU A 70 -2.64 18.28 4.94
N TYR A 71 -3.98 18.32 5.03
CA TYR A 71 -4.73 19.44 5.60
C TYR A 71 -5.17 19.17 7.06
N GLY A 72 -4.79 18.02 7.63
CA GLY A 72 -5.17 17.63 8.98
C GLY A 72 -6.59 17.08 9.13
N PHE A 73 -7.29 16.77 8.04
CA PHE A 73 -8.60 16.09 8.12
C PHE A 73 -8.43 14.59 8.28
N ASP A 74 -9.30 14.00 9.10
CA ASP A 74 -9.38 12.56 9.28
C ASP A 74 -9.82 11.88 7.99
N VAL A 75 -9.02 10.92 7.54
CA VAL A 75 -9.28 10.14 6.33
C VAL A 75 -9.38 8.65 6.63
N GLY A 76 -9.04 8.22 7.84
CA GLY A 76 -9.11 6.82 8.20
C GLY A 76 -8.60 6.52 9.59
N LEU A 77 -8.62 5.24 9.92
CA LEU A 77 -8.02 4.70 11.15
C LEU A 77 -7.55 3.28 10.91
N ILE A 78 -6.65 2.80 11.78
CA ILE A 78 -6.30 1.39 11.87
C ILE A 78 -6.73 0.85 13.22
N ASP A 79 -7.37 -0.32 13.19
CA ASP A 79 -7.87 -1.06 14.34
C ASP A 79 -7.27 -2.47 14.32
N PRO A 80 -6.13 -2.69 14.99
CA PRO A 80 -5.54 -4.02 15.13
C PRO A 80 -6.49 -4.91 15.94
N GLN A 81 -6.81 -6.09 15.41
CA GLN A 81 -7.72 -6.99 16.12
C GLN A 81 -6.92 -7.82 17.14
N ALA A 82 -6.97 -7.42 18.41
CA ALA A 82 -6.19 -8.04 19.49
C ALA A 82 -6.37 -9.56 19.63
N THR A 83 -7.50 -10.11 19.15
CA THR A 83 -7.81 -11.54 19.20
C THR A 83 -6.96 -12.38 18.24
N TYR A 84 -6.46 -11.80 17.14
CA TYR A 84 -5.74 -12.51 16.10
C TYR A 84 -4.40 -11.84 15.84
N ASN A 85 -3.31 -12.55 16.13
CA ASN A 85 -1.98 -12.03 15.89
C ASN A 85 -1.82 -11.60 14.43
N ASN A 86 -1.34 -10.37 14.25
CA ASN A 86 -1.06 -9.76 12.95
C ASN A 86 -2.27 -9.61 12.01
N TYR A 87 -3.48 -9.64 12.55
CA TYR A 87 -4.71 -9.35 11.82
C TYR A 87 -5.34 -8.04 12.29
N GLY A 88 -6.00 -7.32 11.41
CA GLY A 88 -6.70 -6.11 11.76
C GLY A 88 -7.47 -5.50 10.60
N CYS A 89 -7.97 -4.30 10.82
CA CYS A 89 -8.73 -3.55 9.83
C CYS A 89 -8.14 -2.14 9.65
N VAL A 90 -7.97 -1.73 8.40
CA VAL A 90 -7.73 -0.35 8.00
C VAL A 90 -9.02 0.20 7.40
N GLN A 91 -9.51 1.29 7.96
CA GLN A 91 -10.58 2.07 7.37
C GLN A 91 -9.96 3.30 6.72
N LEU A 92 -10.23 3.53 5.44
CA LEU A 92 -9.65 4.65 4.69
C LEU A 92 -10.66 5.16 3.65
N TYR A 93 -10.98 6.45 3.69
CA TYR A 93 -11.99 7.11 2.85
C TYR A 93 -13.36 6.38 2.85
N GLY A 94 -13.78 5.90 4.02
CA GLY A 94 -15.04 5.17 4.19
C GLY A 94 -15.02 3.71 3.73
N ASN A 95 -13.89 3.23 3.19
CA ASN A 95 -13.71 1.85 2.79
C ASN A 95 -12.96 1.05 3.86
N SER A 96 -13.43 -0.15 4.17
CA SER A 96 -12.75 -1.09 5.07
C SER A 96 -11.88 -2.08 4.29
N PHE A 97 -10.72 -2.38 4.86
CA PHE A 97 -9.75 -3.35 4.37
C PHE A 97 -9.24 -4.16 5.55
N TYR A 98 -9.43 -5.47 5.49
CA TYR A 98 -8.88 -6.37 6.48
C TYR A 98 -7.51 -6.83 6.01
N TYR A 99 -6.58 -6.99 6.93
CA TYR A 99 -5.23 -7.45 6.60
C TYR A 99 -4.82 -8.62 7.48
N ASN A 100 -3.96 -9.46 6.94
CA ASN A 100 -3.20 -10.46 7.67
C ASN A 100 -1.72 -10.31 7.29
N LEU A 101 -0.87 -10.06 8.29
CA LEU A 101 0.57 -9.88 8.13
C LEU A 101 1.31 -11.07 8.74
N ASP A 102 1.62 -12.08 7.93
CA ASP A 102 2.44 -13.18 8.40
C ASP A 102 3.89 -12.97 7.96
N PHE A 103 4.60 -12.18 8.77
CA PHE A 103 5.99 -11.80 8.52
C PHE A 103 6.98 -12.94 8.81
N VAL A 104 6.62 -13.84 9.72
CA VAL A 104 7.55 -14.82 10.30
C VAL A 104 7.49 -16.14 9.57
N ALA A 105 6.29 -16.68 9.29
CA ALA A 105 6.16 -18.00 8.70
C ALA A 105 6.13 -17.94 7.17
N THR A 106 5.38 -17.00 6.59
CA THR A 106 5.14 -17.00 5.15
C THR A 106 5.73 -15.80 4.41
N LYS A 107 6.08 -14.71 5.11
CA LYS A 107 6.55 -13.44 4.53
C LYS A 107 5.55 -12.86 3.52
N PHE A 108 4.26 -12.94 3.82
CA PHE A 108 3.21 -12.36 2.99
C PHE A 108 2.38 -11.35 3.77
N LEU A 109 1.99 -10.29 3.07
CA LEU A 109 0.91 -9.40 3.45
C LEU A 109 -0.29 -9.71 2.56
N SER A 110 -1.40 -10.10 3.17
CA SER A 110 -2.67 -10.31 2.46
C SER A 110 -3.71 -9.28 2.89
N ILE A 111 -4.41 -8.70 1.91
CA ILE A 111 -5.47 -7.72 2.11
C ILE A 111 -6.78 -8.27 1.54
N TYR A 112 -7.85 -8.10 2.32
CA TYR A 112 -9.19 -8.62 2.08
C TYR A 112 -10.22 -7.49 2.15
N ARG A 113 -11.29 -7.59 1.36
CA ARG A 113 -12.45 -6.69 1.49
C ARG A 113 -13.44 -7.13 2.54
N ILE A 114 -13.59 -8.44 2.67
CA ILE A 114 -14.50 -9.08 3.60
C ILE A 114 -13.66 -10.13 4.33
N PRO A 115 -13.83 -10.29 5.65
CA PRO A 115 -13.21 -11.39 6.38
C PRO A 115 -13.54 -12.75 5.74
N ASP A 116 -12.61 -13.69 5.77
CA ASP A 116 -12.76 -15.07 5.27
C ASP A 116 -13.04 -15.21 3.75
N ALA A 117 -13.01 -14.11 2.99
CA ALA A 117 -13.05 -14.14 1.53
C ALA A 117 -11.65 -14.35 0.93
N PRO A 118 -11.54 -14.69 -0.37
CA PRO A 118 -10.25 -14.66 -1.06
C PRO A 118 -9.57 -13.28 -0.92
N ALA A 119 -8.25 -13.29 -0.74
CA ALA A 119 -7.47 -12.06 -0.66
C ALA A 119 -7.63 -11.26 -1.96
N GLN A 120 -7.95 -9.97 -1.82
CA GLN A 120 -7.95 -9.03 -2.94
C GLN A 120 -6.52 -8.79 -3.43
N LEU A 121 -5.57 -8.77 -2.49
CA LEU A 121 -4.16 -8.57 -2.78
C LEU A 121 -3.32 -9.44 -1.88
N THR A 122 -2.36 -10.15 -2.45
CA THR A 122 -1.32 -10.85 -1.70
C THR A 122 0.02 -10.37 -2.19
N ILE A 123 0.83 -9.85 -1.27
CA ILE A 123 2.13 -9.26 -1.55
C ILE A 123 3.20 -10.09 -0.84
N LYS A 124 4.21 -10.52 -1.60
CA LYS A 124 5.40 -11.13 -1.03
C LYS A 124 6.29 -10.05 -0.45
N LEU A 125 6.75 -10.23 0.77
CA LEU A 125 7.68 -9.33 1.44
C LEU A 125 9.11 -9.77 1.10
N ASP A 126 9.96 -8.83 0.66
CA ASP A 126 11.34 -9.15 0.33
C ASP A 126 12.17 -9.51 1.58
N SER A 127 13.19 -10.34 1.40
CA SER A 127 14.08 -10.81 2.47
C SER A 127 14.98 -9.70 3.01
N TYR A 128 15.16 -8.59 2.27
CA TYR A 128 15.84 -7.36 2.74
C TYR A 128 15.08 -6.58 3.81
N THR A 129 13.95 -7.11 4.28
CA THR A 129 13.35 -6.76 5.58
C THR A 129 14.27 -7.07 6.76
N THR A 130 15.27 -7.95 6.61
CA THR A 130 16.36 -8.13 7.58
C THR A 130 17.36 -6.99 7.46
N GLY A 131 17.01 -5.84 8.04
CA GLY A 131 17.88 -4.65 8.01
C GLY A 131 17.34 -3.47 8.80
N ILE A 132 16.05 -3.46 9.11
CA ILE A 132 15.45 -2.36 9.88
C ILE A 132 15.25 -2.76 11.34
N ASN A 133 16.36 -2.86 12.07
CA ASN A 133 16.30 -2.82 13.52
C ASN A 133 15.84 -1.41 13.94
N ASN A 134 14.81 -1.30 14.79
CA ASN A 134 14.21 -0.03 15.25
C ASN A 134 13.46 0.76 14.15
N LEU A 135 12.49 0.12 13.51
CA LEU A 135 11.44 0.83 12.78
C LEU A 135 10.58 1.67 13.74
N PRO A 136 10.18 2.89 13.35
CA PRO A 136 9.13 3.60 14.06
C PRO A 136 7.82 2.82 14.02
N ASP A 137 7.08 2.82 15.14
CA ASP A 137 5.85 2.03 15.29
C ASP A 137 4.79 2.37 14.22
N ASP A 138 4.76 3.63 13.78
CA ASP A 138 3.81 4.15 12.79
C ASP A 138 4.19 3.82 11.33
N TYR A 139 5.44 3.42 11.05
CA TYR A 139 5.87 3.04 9.70
C TYR A 139 5.00 1.95 9.10
N PHE A 140 4.67 0.92 9.87
CA PHE A 140 3.80 -0.17 9.42
C PHE A 140 2.37 0.30 9.19
N ASN A 141 1.88 1.23 10.01
CA ASN A 141 0.56 1.83 9.82
C ASN A 141 0.49 2.59 8.49
N PHE A 142 1.55 3.34 8.15
CA PHE A 142 1.66 4.01 6.85
C PHE A 142 1.74 3.05 5.68
N LEU A 143 2.49 1.96 5.82
CA LEU A 143 2.56 0.92 4.79
C LEU A 143 1.17 0.34 4.52
N LEU A 144 0.46 -0.08 5.55
CA LEU A 144 -0.89 -0.66 5.42
C LEU A 144 -1.86 0.34 4.81
N ALA A 145 -1.88 1.58 5.30
CA ALA A 145 -2.72 2.64 4.74
C ALA A 145 -2.36 2.93 3.28
N GLY A 146 -1.07 2.91 2.93
CA GLY A 146 -0.61 3.17 1.58
C GLY A 146 -1.02 2.10 0.57
N VAL A 147 -0.92 0.82 0.96
CA VAL A 147 -1.42 -0.28 0.11
C VAL A 147 -2.94 -0.23 0.00
N CYS A 148 -3.65 0.07 1.10
CA CYS A 148 -5.12 0.24 1.06
C CYS A 148 -5.55 1.43 0.20
N TRP A 149 -4.76 2.52 0.18
CA TRP A 149 -4.98 3.65 -0.71
C TRP A 149 -4.75 3.28 -2.17
N TYR A 150 -3.66 2.56 -2.47
CA TYR A 150 -3.37 2.05 -3.81
C TYR A 150 -4.54 1.23 -4.38
N LEU A 151 -5.14 0.36 -3.57
CA LEU A 151 -6.30 -0.46 -3.95
C LEU A 151 -7.59 0.34 -4.23
N GLN A 152 -7.63 1.63 -3.90
CA GLN A 152 -8.76 2.52 -4.21
C GLN A 152 -8.52 3.34 -5.47
N LEU A 153 -7.29 3.40 -5.96
CA LEU A 153 -6.99 4.13 -7.18
C LEU A 153 -7.65 3.42 -8.36
N PRO A 154 -8.17 4.17 -9.33
CA PRO A 154 -8.59 3.57 -10.59
C PRO A 154 -7.37 2.87 -11.19
N VAL A 155 -7.54 1.59 -11.54
CA VAL A 155 -6.53 0.87 -12.32
C VAL A 155 -6.31 1.67 -13.60
N LYS A 156 -5.05 1.99 -13.95
CA LYS A 156 -4.77 2.51 -15.27
C LYS A 156 -5.37 1.51 -16.26
N ALA A 157 -6.37 1.94 -17.01
CA ALA A 157 -6.72 1.26 -18.24
C ALA A 157 -5.48 1.41 -19.12
N GLU A 158 -4.56 0.43 -19.07
CA GLU A 158 -3.66 0.26 -20.19
C GLU A 158 -4.54 0.20 -21.43
N VAL A 159 -4.23 1.10 -22.36
CA VAL A 159 -4.85 1.22 -23.66
C VAL A 159 -5.06 -0.19 -24.19
N ILE A 160 -6.31 -0.65 -24.21
CA ILE A 160 -6.72 -1.74 -25.07
C ILE A 160 -6.47 -1.17 -26.46
N ASN A 161 -5.27 -1.39 -26.99
CA ASN A 161 -4.95 -1.12 -28.38
C ASN A 161 -5.93 -2.00 -29.15
N THR A 162 -7.01 -1.37 -29.59
CA THR A 162 -7.84 -1.83 -30.67
C THR A 162 -6.91 -2.05 -31.85
N ASN A 163 -6.39 -3.26 -31.99
CA ASN A 163 -6.04 -3.81 -33.29
C ASN A 163 -7.36 -3.97 -34.05
N ILE A 164 -7.91 -2.85 -34.51
CA ILE A 164 -8.65 -2.81 -35.76
C ILE A 164 -7.59 -3.12 -36.81
N LEU A 165 -7.32 -4.40 -37.01
CA LEU A 165 -6.70 -4.87 -38.23
C LEU A 165 -7.76 -4.70 -39.31
N ASN A 166 -7.63 -3.57 -40.02
CA ASN A 166 -7.98 -3.49 -41.42
C ASN A 166 -7.32 -4.67 -42.14
N THR A 167 -8.07 -5.74 -42.40
CA THR A 167 -7.75 -6.69 -43.47
C THR A 167 -8.96 -6.90 -44.34
N THR A 168 -9.02 -6.04 -45.37
CA THR A 168 -9.35 -6.32 -46.76
C THR A 168 -10.66 -7.05 -47.09
N ALA A 169 -11.49 -6.32 -47.82
CA ALA A 169 -12.49 -6.82 -48.73
C ALA A 169 -11.99 -8.01 -49.56
N THR A 170 -12.80 -9.08 -49.61
CA THR A 170 -12.89 -9.93 -50.79
C THR A 170 -14.35 -10.30 -50.99
N ALA A 171 -14.97 -9.66 -51.98
CA ALA A 171 -16.23 -10.08 -52.55
C ALA A 171 -16.03 -11.44 -53.24
N ILE A 172 -16.87 -12.43 -52.92
CA ILE A 172 -17.11 -13.58 -53.80
C ILE A 172 -18.61 -13.72 -53.97
N ARG A 173 -19.07 -13.41 -55.19
CA ARG A 173 -20.34 -13.86 -55.75
C ARG A 173 -20.19 -15.32 -56.17
N VAL A 174 -21.12 -16.17 -55.78
CA VAL A 174 -21.73 -17.20 -56.64
C VAL A 174 -23.22 -17.20 -56.33
#